data_AF-A0A959FJL7-F1
#
_entry.id   AF-A0A959FJL7-F1
#
_cell.length_a   1.000
_cell.length_b   1.000
_cell.length_c   1.000
_cell.angle_alpha   90.00
_cell.angle_beta   90.00
_cell.angle_gamma   90.00
#
_symmetry.space_group_name_H-M   'P 1'
#
loop_
_entity.id
_entity.type
_entity.pdbx_description
1 polymer ?
#
loop_
_entity_poly.entity_id
_entity_poly.type
_entity_poly.pdbx_seq_one_letter_code
_entity_poly.pdbx_strand_id
1 'polypeptide(L)'
;MFFSGEQSQPGTVYLVGAGPGDPELITMKALRVLRRADVVLYDALANPALLDETGLFTERIDVGKRAGAHAMAQADVNALLLAKARTHATVVRLKGGDPFV
;
A
#
# COMPACT_ATOMS: atom_id res chain seq x y z
N MET A 1 21.61 -31.54 7.41
CA MET A 1 21.99 -30.12 7.43
C MET A 1 20.72 -29.34 7.70
N PHE A 2 20.47 -28.99 8.96
CA PHE A 2 19.30 -28.19 9.32
C PHE A 2 19.66 -26.73 9.04
N PHE A 3 19.04 -26.13 8.02
CA PHE A 3 19.06 -24.68 7.88
C PHE A 3 18.21 -24.13 9.02
N SER A 4 18.86 -23.58 10.04
CA SER A 4 18.22 -22.66 10.98
C SER A 4 17.65 -21.52 10.13
N GLY A 5 16.34 -21.52 9.90
CA GLY A 5 15.70 -20.46 9.13
C GLY A 5 15.97 -19.14 9.83
N GLU A 6 16.77 -18.27 9.21
CA GLU A 6 16.84 -16.87 9.61
C GLU A 6 15.40 -16.35 9.60
N GLN A 7 14.91 -15.96 10.77
CA GLN A 7 13.66 -15.22 10.87
C GLN A 7 13.92 -13.89 10.19
N SER A 8 13.60 -13.80 8.89
CA SER A 8 13.66 -12.56 8.14
C SER A 8 12.82 -11.52 8.85
N GLN A 9 13.41 -10.38 9.21
CA GLN A 9 12.68 -9.30 9.87
C GLN A 9 11.46 -8.91 9.02
N PRO A 10 10.27 -8.76 9.61
CA PRO A 10 9.09 -8.35 8.87
C PRO A 10 9.33 -6.98 8.22
N GLY A 11 8.80 -6.82 7.02
CA GLY A 11 8.82 -5.57 6.29
C GLY A 11 8.00 -4.48 6.96
N THR A 12 8.17 -3.26 6.46
CA THR A 12 7.51 -2.06 6.98
C THR A 12 6.24 -1.76 6.19
N VAL A 13 5.14 -1.54 6.91
CA VAL A 13 3.90 -0.99 6.35
C VAL A 13 3.91 0.52 6.49
N TYR A 14 3.77 1.24 5.37
CA TYR A 14 3.58 2.68 5.34
C TYR A 14 2.12 3.01 5.05
N LEU A 15 1.46 3.70 5.97
CA LEU A 15 0.18 4.35 5.71
C LEU A 15 0.46 5.69 5.02
N VAL A 16 0.02 5.82 3.77
CA VAL A 16 0.35 6.95 2.91
C VAL A 16 -0.93 7.66 2.48
N GLY A 17 -0.98 8.97 2.70
CA GLY A 17 -2.02 9.84 2.16
C GLY A 17 -1.72 10.23 0.72
N ALA A 18 -2.70 10.07 -0.16
CA ALA A 18 -2.65 10.47 -1.56
C ALA A 18 -2.88 11.98 -1.77
N GLY A 19 -3.29 12.71 -0.71
CA GLY A 19 -3.71 14.09 -0.82
C GLY A 19 -5.16 14.23 -1.33
N PRO A 20 -5.64 15.46 -1.56
CA PRO A 20 -7.05 15.75 -1.81
C PRO A 20 -7.51 15.48 -3.26
N GLY A 21 -6.61 15.04 -4.14
CA GLY A 21 -6.95 14.67 -5.52
C GLY A 21 -5.83 14.98 -6.50
N ASP A 22 -5.29 16.20 -6.47
CA ASP A 22 -4.15 16.58 -7.30
C ASP A 22 -2.89 15.77 -6.90
N PRO A 23 -2.28 14.98 -7.82
CA PRO A 23 -1.10 14.17 -7.52
C PRO A 23 0.09 14.99 -7.00
N GLU A 24 0.22 16.27 -7.38
CA GLU A 24 1.34 17.11 -6.93
C GLU A 24 1.22 17.50 -5.45
N LEU A 25 0.04 17.32 -4.84
CA LEU A 25 -0.18 17.56 -3.41
C LEU A 25 0.24 16.37 -2.54
N ILE A 26 0.77 15.29 -3.12
CA ILE A 26 1.42 14.22 -2.36
C ILE A 26 2.70 14.75 -1.68
N THR A 27 2.98 14.28 -0.47
CA THR A 27 4.23 14.66 0.19
C THR A 27 5.44 14.01 -0.48
N MET A 28 6.58 14.70 -0.44
CA MET A 28 7.85 14.15 -0.96
C MET A 28 8.24 12.80 -0.33
N LYS A 29 7.91 12.57 0.95
CA LYS A 29 8.18 11.29 1.61
C LYS A 29 7.26 10.18 1.08
N ALA A 30 5.97 10.48 0.92
CA ALA A 30 4.99 9.56 0.36
C ALA A 30 5.38 9.10 -1.04
N LEU A 31 5.73 10.04 -1.93
CA LEU A 31 6.17 9.72 -3.29
C LEU A 31 7.44 8.84 -3.31
N ARG A 32 8.44 9.15 -2.49
CA ARG A 32 9.66 8.32 -2.37
C ARG A 32 9.40 6.91 -1.84
N VAL A 33 8.39 6.73 -0.98
CA VAL A 33 7.99 5.42 -0.47
C VAL A 33 7.23 4.65 -1.55
N LEU A 34 6.30 5.32 -2.23
CA LEU A 34 5.47 4.73 -3.29
C LEU A 34 6.31 4.18 -4.44
N ARG A 35 7.33 4.94 -4.88
CA ARG A 35 8.26 4.54 -5.96
C ARG A 35 9.09 3.30 -5.65
N ARG A 36 9.31 2.97 -4.38
CA ARG A 36 10.10 1.79 -3.96
C ARG A 36 9.26 0.67 -3.35
N ALA A 37 7.94 0.80 -3.37
CA ALA A 37 7.05 -0.16 -2.75
C ALA A 37 7.10 -1.51 -3.48
N ASP A 38 7.24 -2.59 -2.74
CA ASP A 38 7.08 -3.94 -3.30
C ASP A 38 5.60 -4.23 -3.56
N VAL A 39 4.73 -3.76 -2.66
CA VAL A 39 3.28 -3.96 -2.71
C VAL A 39 2.56 -2.66 -2.34
N VAL A 40 1.51 -2.31 -3.09
CA VAL A 40 0.64 -1.15 -2.83
C VAL A 40 -0.82 -1.60 -2.75
N LEU A 41 -1.42 -1.49 -1.57
CA LEU A 41 -2.86 -1.63 -1.37
C LEU A 41 -3.49 -0.24 -1.47
N TYR A 42 -4.38 -0.01 -2.44
CA TYR A 42 -5.01 1.29 -2.68
C TYR A 42 -6.54 1.19 -2.64
N ASP A 43 -7.20 2.29 -2.28
CA ASP A 43 -8.66 2.42 -2.41
C ASP A 43 -9.05 3.36 -3.56
N ALA A 44 -10.35 3.39 -3.88
CA ALA A 44 -10.89 4.14 -5.01
C ALA A 44 -10.71 5.67 -4.91
N LEU A 45 -10.36 6.20 -3.72
CA LEU A 45 -10.15 7.64 -3.52
C LEU A 45 -8.70 8.06 -3.79
N ALA A 46 -7.78 7.11 -3.96
CA ALA A 46 -6.43 7.41 -4.44
C ALA A 46 -6.49 7.77 -5.93
N ASN A 47 -5.93 8.93 -6.31
CA ASN A 47 -5.85 9.31 -7.72
C ASN A 47 -5.04 8.24 -8.50
N PRO A 48 -5.58 7.67 -9.60
CA PRO A 48 -4.90 6.66 -10.40
C PRO A 48 -3.50 7.06 -10.88
N ALA A 49 -3.25 8.35 -11.13
CA ALA A 49 -1.95 8.86 -11.57
C ALA A 49 -0.84 8.59 -10.54
N LEU A 50 -1.16 8.48 -9.24
CA LEU A 50 -0.18 8.11 -8.23
C LEU A 50 0.23 6.63 -8.33
N LEU A 51 -0.62 5.77 -8.88
CA LEU A 51 -0.24 4.37 -9.10
C LEU A 51 0.81 4.24 -10.20
N ASP A 52 0.85 5.17 -11.15
CA ASP A 52 1.86 5.20 -12.22
C ASP A 52 3.27 5.53 -11.70
N GLU A 53 3.35 6.12 -10.49
CA GLU A 53 4.62 6.36 -9.79
C GLU A 53 5.21 5.11 -9.13
N THR A 54 4.46 4.01 -9.07
CA THR A 54 4.97 2.76 -8.47
C THR A 54 5.96 2.05 -9.39
N GLY A 55 6.82 1.23 -8.81
CA GLY A 55 7.81 0.47 -9.57
C GLY A 55 7.17 -0.52 -10.55
N LEU A 56 7.92 -0.88 -11.59
CA LEU A 56 7.47 -1.81 -12.63
C LEU A 56 7.03 -3.17 -12.09
N PHE A 57 7.67 -3.63 -11.01
CA PHE A 57 7.40 -4.92 -10.38
C PHE A 57 6.53 -4.81 -9.13
N THR A 58 6.00 -3.63 -8.82
CA THR A 58 5.13 -3.42 -7.67
C THR A 58 3.81 -4.16 -7.85
N GLU A 59 3.45 -5.01 -6.90
CA GLU A 59 2.13 -5.62 -6.84
C GLU A 59 1.11 -4.56 -6.40
N ARG A 60 0.13 -4.25 -7.26
CA ARG A 60 -0.94 -3.27 -6.97
C ARG A 60 -2.24 -4.00 -6.66
N ILE A 61 -2.80 -3.77 -5.47
CA ILE A 61 -4.01 -4.44 -4.99
C ILE A 61 -5.10 -3.40 -4.68
N ASP A 62 -6.18 -3.43 -5.46
CA ASP A 62 -7.39 -2.65 -5.19
C ASP A 62 -8.14 -3.27 -4.01
N VAL A 63 -8.26 -2.51 -2.92
CA VAL A 63 -9.05 -2.89 -1.73
C VAL A 63 -10.24 -1.96 -1.53
N GLY A 64 -10.54 -1.11 -2.51
CA GLY A 64 -11.67 -0.17 -2.50
C GLY A 64 -13.01 -0.81 -2.87
N LYS A 65 -14.08 -0.04 -2.68
CA LYS A 65 -15.43 -0.39 -3.17
C LYS A 65 -15.50 -0.13 -4.67
N ARG A 66 -15.63 -1.18 -5.49
CA ARG A 66 -16.27 -1.00 -6.81
C ARG A 66 -17.75 -0.81 -6.57
N ALA A 67 -18.36 0.21 -7.18
CA ALA A 67 -19.78 0.50 -7.04
C ALA A 67 -20.60 -0.79 -7.30
N GLY A 68 -21.26 -1.31 -6.25
CA GLY A 68 -22.05 -2.55 -6.29
C GLY A 68 -21.42 -3.80 -5.64
N ALA A 69 -20.14 -3.79 -5.26
CA ALA A 69 -19.48 -4.91 -4.57
C ALA A 69 -19.32 -4.67 -3.05
N HIS A 70 -19.36 -5.75 -2.26
CA HIS A 70 -19.02 -5.70 -0.84
C HIS A 70 -17.56 -5.24 -0.68
N ALA A 71 -17.35 -4.15 0.06
CA ALA A 71 -16.00 -3.71 0.44
C ALA A 71 -15.29 -4.84 1.19
N MET A 72 -14.00 -5.01 0.94
CA MET A 72 -13.15 -5.76 1.85
C MET A 72 -13.26 -5.11 3.23
N ALA A 73 -13.57 -5.88 4.27
CA ALA A 73 -13.71 -5.32 5.61
C ALA A 73 -12.34 -4.78 6.05
N GLN A 74 -12.35 -3.76 6.92
CA GLN A 74 -11.09 -3.18 7.40
C GLN A 74 -10.18 -4.23 8.07
N ALA A 75 -10.78 -5.22 8.74
CA ALA A 75 -10.05 -6.34 9.33
C ALA A 75 -9.31 -7.19 8.27
N ASP A 76 -9.94 -7.44 7.12
CA ASP A 76 -9.34 -8.20 6.03
C ASP A 76 -8.20 -7.42 5.36
N VAL A 77 -8.39 -6.10 5.16
CA VAL A 77 -7.30 -5.22 4.67
C VAL A 77 -6.12 -5.25 5.63
N ASN A 78 -6.37 -5.19 6.94
CA ASN A 78 -5.31 -5.26 7.94
C ASN A 78 -4.60 -6.62 7.94
N ALA A 79 -5.35 -7.72 7.80
CA ALA A 79 -4.78 -9.07 7.68
C ALA A 79 -3.93 -9.20 6.42
N LEU A 80 -4.35 -8.60 5.30
CA LEU A 80 -3.58 -8.60 4.06
C LEU A 80 -2.29 -7.77 4.19
N LEU A 81 -2.34 -6.59 4.82
CA LEU A 81 -1.13 -5.80 5.12
C LEU A 81 -0.12 -6.60 5.94
N LEU A 82 -0.58 -7.28 6.99
CA LEU A 82 0.25 -8.17 7.82
C LEU A 82 0.84 -9.31 7.01
N ALA A 83 0.04 -9.96 6.16
CA ALA A 83 0.51 -11.06 5.32
C ALA A 83 1.59 -10.60 4.32
N LYS A 84 1.39 -9.45 3.67
CA LYS A 84 2.36 -8.89 2.72
C LYS A 84 3.65 -8.44 3.40
N ALA A 85 3.56 -7.85 4.59
CA ALA A 85 4.74 -7.42 5.35
C ALA A 85 5.60 -8.61 5.82
N ARG A 86 5.06 -9.84 5.89
CA ARG A 86 5.86 -11.04 6.19
C ARG A 86 6.73 -11.50 5.02
N THR A 87 6.42 -11.09 3.80
CA THR A 87 7.08 -11.58 2.57
C THR A 87 7.73 -10.49 1.73
N HIS A 88 7.47 -9.22 2.03
CA HIS A 88 7.97 -8.05 1.30
C HIS A 88 8.55 -7.03 2.27
N ALA A 89 9.57 -6.29 1.85
CA ALA A 89 10.27 -5.34 2.72
C ALA A 89 9.50 -4.02 2.87
N THR A 90 8.84 -3.55 1.80
CA THR A 90 8.09 -2.29 1.75
C THR A 90 6.66 -2.52 1.26
N VAL A 91 5.70 -2.38 2.16
CA VAL A 91 4.27 -2.44 1.86
C VAL A 91 3.65 -1.06 2.06
N VAL A 92 2.87 -0.60 1.10
CA VAL A 92 2.19 0.70 1.17
C VAL A 92 0.68 0.49 1.23
N ARG A 93 0.03 1.17 2.17
CA ARG A 93 -1.41 1.40 2.14
C ARG A 93 -1.65 2.83 1.68
N LEU A 94 -2.01 3.00 0.42
CA LEU A 94 -2.34 4.30 -0.17
C LEU A 94 -3.82 4.59 0.06
N LYS A 95 -4.12 5.67 0.79
CA LYS A 95 -5.47 6.15 1.10
C LYS A 95 -5.70 7.51 0.46
N GLY A 96 -6.89 7.77 -0.06
CA GLY A 96 -7.30 9.14 -0.42
C GLY A 96 -7.19 10.11 0.77
N GLY A 97 -6.80 11.36 0.53
CA GLY A 97 -6.69 12.37 1.58
C GLY A 97 -5.53 12.13 2.55
N ASP A 98 -5.81 12.31 3.83
CA ASP A 98 -4.91 12.00 4.94
C ASP A 98 -5.30 10.65 5.59
N PRO A 99 -4.34 9.78 5.98
CA PRO A 99 -4.66 8.48 6.55
C PRO A 99 -5.43 8.49 7.88
N PHE A 100 -5.43 9.62 8.59
CA PHE A 100 -6.01 9.77 9.93
C PHE A 100 -7.26 10.68 9.97
N VAL A 101 -7.77 11.11 8.81
CA VAL A 101 -8.98 11.93 8.67
C VAL A 101 -10.09 11.16 7.97
#